data_AF-A0A357WUG2-F1
#
_entry.id   AF-A0A357WUG2-F1
#
_cell.length_a   1.000
_cell.length_b   1.000
_cell.length_c   1.000
_cell.angle_alpha   90.00
_cell.angle_beta   90.00
_cell.angle_gamma   90.00
#
_symmetry.space_group_name_H-M   'P 1'
#
loop_
_entity.id
_entity.type
_entity.pdbx_description
1 polymer ?
#
loop_
_entity_poly.entity_id
_entity_poly.type
_entity_poly.pdbx_seq_one_letter_code
_entity_poly.pdbx_strand_id
1 'polypeptide(L)'
;GRYSLDVEGLAFAGGEWNESKYKTFLPDKDNIIPISDDEYFEDDIVGLFVKFVETVYGKDTLEENLKFIADALGGKGSPREVIRSYFLNNFYKDHCKTYKKRPIYWIFDSGKKNGFKCLIYMHRYQPDTIARIRTDYIHEQQARYRTAIAGLERQMTNATTSERVRLTKQLTKLKEQAEETRIYEEKIHHLADQMISIDLDDGVKHNYAIFKDVLAKIK
;
A
#
# COMPACT_ATOMS: atom_id res chain seq x y z
N GLY A 1 -0.27 -5.04 13.49
CA GLY A 1 -0.87 -3.88 14.19
C GLY A 1 -2.09 -4.29 14.98
N ARG A 2 -3.21 -4.65 14.35
CA ARG A 2 -4.44 -5.04 15.08
C ARG A 2 -4.31 -6.36 15.85
N TYR A 3 -3.60 -7.31 15.25
CA TYR A 3 -3.35 -8.65 15.79
C TYR A 3 -1.85 -8.88 15.96
N SER A 4 -1.51 -9.85 16.81
CA SER A 4 -0.16 -10.34 17.07
C SER A 4 -0.18 -11.86 17.12
N LEU A 5 0.95 -12.49 16.82
CA LEU A 5 1.17 -13.93 17.03
C LEU A 5 1.42 -14.26 18.50
N ASP A 6 1.77 -13.25 19.31
CA ASP A 6 2.20 -13.42 20.69
C ASP A 6 1.07 -13.26 21.72
N VAL A 7 -0.14 -12.87 21.29
CA VAL A 7 -1.32 -12.75 22.16
C VAL A 7 -2.58 -13.28 21.47
N GLU A 8 -3.47 -13.89 22.26
CA GLU A 8 -4.76 -14.35 21.77
C GLU A 8 -5.71 -13.15 21.54
N GLY A 9 -6.46 -13.18 20.44
CA GLY A 9 -7.46 -12.17 20.12
C GLY A 9 -6.87 -10.82 19.68
N LEU A 10 -7.57 -9.73 20.01
CA LEU A 10 -7.18 -8.37 19.58
C LEU A 10 -6.00 -7.85 20.38
N ALA A 11 -4.90 -7.54 19.71
CA ALA A 11 -3.72 -6.95 20.33
C ALA A 11 -3.90 -5.44 20.54
N PHE A 12 -4.45 -4.73 19.54
CA PHE A 12 -4.69 -3.30 19.57
C PHE A 12 -5.88 -2.88 18.69
N ALA A 13 -6.74 -2.03 19.25
CA ALA A 13 -7.90 -1.45 18.55
C ALA A 13 -8.22 -0.05 19.09
N GLY A 14 -7.20 0.76 19.38
CA GLY A 14 -7.33 2.07 20.03
C GLY A 14 -6.90 2.05 21.50
N GLY A 15 -6.79 3.23 22.10
CA GLY A 15 -6.27 3.42 23.46
C GLY A 15 -4.74 3.39 23.53
N GLU A 16 -4.20 2.97 24.67
CA GLU A 16 -2.75 2.93 24.90
C GLU A 16 -2.07 1.82 24.12
N TRP A 17 -1.04 2.19 23.35
CA TRP A 17 -0.23 1.24 22.60
C TRP A 17 0.70 0.47 23.54
N ASN A 18 0.70 -0.86 23.42
CA ASN A 18 1.59 -1.73 24.19
C ASN A 18 2.46 -2.57 23.26
N GLU A 19 3.72 -2.15 23.09
CA GLU A 19 4.72 -2.82 22.25
C GLU A 19 5.03 -4.24 22.69
N SER A 20 4.95 -4.54 23.99
CA SER A 20 5.29 -5.87 24.53
C SER A 20 4.38 -6.99 24.02
N LYS A 21 3.23 -6.65 23.42
CA LYS A 21 2.32 -7.59 22.75
C LYS A 21 2.84 -8.07 21.40
N TYR A 22 3.92 -7.50 20.86
CA TYR A 22 4.48 -7.84 19.55
C TYR A 22 5.95 -8.20 19.69
N LYS A 23 6.28 -9.46 19.47
CA LYS A 23 7.64 -10.00 19.55
C LYS A 23 8.01 -10.79 18.31
N THR A 24 7.14 -11.70 17.89
CA THR A 24 7.41 -12.63 16.78
C THR A 24 7.29 -11.95 15.42
N PHE A 25 6.25 -11.14 15.22
CA PHE A 25 6.07 -10.34 14.00
C PHE A 25 5.67 -8.92 14.35
N LEU A 26 6.57 -7.98 14.07
CA LEU A 26 6.38 -6.60 14.47
C LEU A 26 5.40 -5.90 13.51
N PRO A 27 4.46 -5.08 14.03
CA PRO A 27 3.71 -4.13 13.24
C PRO A 27 4.65 -3.22 12.45
N ASP A 28 4.20 -2.81 11.27
CA ASP A 28 4.88 -1.75 10.53
C ASP A 28 5.11 -0.49 11.39
N LYS A 29 6.27 0.14 11.26
CA LYS A 29 6.78 1.11 12.23
C LYS A 29 5.94 2.38 12.26
N ASP A 30 5.70 2.98 11.10
CA ASP A 30 4.96 4.24 10.97
C ASP A 30 3.51 4.03 10.52
N ASN A 31 3.10 2.77 10.33
CA ASN A 31 1.75 2.38 9.96
C ASN A 31 1.39 2.75 8.52
N ILE A 32 2.38 2.99 7.67
CA ILE A 32 2.24 3.34 6.25
C ILE A 32 2.81 2.21 5.42
N ILE A 33 1.92 1.36 4.87
CA ILE A 33 2.36 0.22 4.06
C ILE A 33 2.12 0.52 2.57
N PRO A 34 3.16 0.71 1.75
CA PRO A 34 3.00 0.96 0.32
C PRO A 34 2.33 -0.21 -0.41
N ILE A 35 1.47 0.12 -1.37
CA ILE A 35 0.86 -0.83 -2.31
C ILE A 35 1.23 -0.39 -3.71
N SER A 36 2.29 -0.99 -4.26
CA SER A 36 2.78 -0.68 -5.60
C SER A 36 2.62 -1.85 -6.56
N ASP A 37 2.61 -1.54 -7.86
CA ASP A 37 2.60 -2.50 -8.94
C ASP A 37 3.97 -3.12 -9.24
N ASP A 38 5.00 -2.66 -8.55
CA ASP A 38 6.36 -3.18 -8.56
C ASP A 38 7.01 -3.04 -7.17
N GLU A 39 8.21 -3.58 -6.98
CA GLU A 39 8.96 -3.52 -5.73
C GLU A 39 9.71 -2.17 -5.59
N TYR A 40 8.96 -1.11 -5.30
CA TYR A 40 9.54 0.22 -5.07
C TYR A 40 10.03 0.44 -3.65
N PHE A 41 9.48 -0.28 -2.66
CA PHE A 41 9.79 -0.10 -1.24
C PHE A 41 10.11 -1.45 -0.59
N GLU A 42 11.01 -1.44 0.40
CA GLU A 42 11.39 -2.65 1.14
C GLU A 42 10.27 -3.15 2.06
N ASP A 43 9.42 -2.24 2.53
CA ASP A 43 8.28 -2.46 3.43
C ASP A 43 6.94 -2.53 2.68
N ASP A 44 6.96 -2.84 1.38
CA ASP A 44 5.74 -2.97 0.60
C ASP A 44 4.85 -4.12 1.10
N ILE A 45 3.55 -4.02 0.79
CA ILE A 45 2.56 -4.97 1.31
C ILE A 45 2.85 -6.44 0.95
N VAL A 46 3.48 -6.68 -0.20
CA VAL A 46 3.78 -8.04 -0.66
C VAL A 46 4.99 -8.59 0.09
N GLY A 47 6.05 -7.81 0.25
CA GLY A 47 7.22 -8.17 1.05
C GLY A 47 6.84 -8.46 2.50
N LEU A 48 6.01 -7.59 3.11
CA LEU A 48 5.48 -7.82 4.46
C LEU A 48 4.61 -9.07 4.54
N PHE A 49 3.78 -9.35 3.53
CA PHE A 49 2.94 -10.55 3.49
C PHE A 49 3.79 -11.82 3.36
N VAL A 50 4.80 -11.84 2.49
CA VAL A 50 5.73 -12.96 2.34
C VAL A 50 6.48 -13.20 3.64
N LYS A 51 7.01 -12.14 4.27
CA LYS A 51 7.68 -12.23 5.57
C LYS A 51 6.77 -12.78 6.65
N PHE A 52 5.50 -12.38 6.66
CA PHE A 52 4.51 -12.90 7.60
C PHE A 52 4.29 -14.41 7.40
N VAL A 53 4.07 -14.86 6.15
CA VAL A 53 3.89 -16.28 5.83
C VAL A 53 5.12 -17.09 6.24
N GLU A 54 6.33 -16.61 5.95
CA GLU A 54 7.59 -17.24 6.37
C GLU A 54 7.71 -17.33 7.89
N THR A 55 7.32 -16.26 8.60
CA THR A 55 7.38 -16.21 10.07
C THR A 55 6.43 -17.23 10.70
N VAL A 56 5.23 -17.41 10.15
CA VAL A 56 4.20 -18.30 10.70
C VAL A 56 4.45 -19.77 10.36
N TYR A 57 4.85 -20.06 9.12
CA TYR A 57 4.91 -21.44 8.61
C TYR A 57 6.33 -21.94 8.34
N GLY A 58 7.33 -21.09 8.54
CA GLY A 58 8.73 -21.40 8.30
C GLY A 58 9.13 -21.25 6.83
N LYS A 59 10.44 -21.10 6.61
CA LYS A 59 11.03 -20.91 5.28
C LYS A 59 10.85 -22.11 4.36
N ASP A 60 10.87 -23.32 4.92
CA ASP A 60 10.85 -24.58 4.15
C ASP A 60 9.55 -24.77 3.36
N THR A 61 8.43 -24.21 3.84
CA THR A 61 7.11 -24.33 3.20
C THR A 61 6.65 -23.04 2.53
N LEU A 62 7.49 -21.99 2.51
CA LEU A 62 7.11 -20.65 2.07
C LEU A 62 6.53 -20.64 0.65
N GLU A 63 7.25 -21.22 -0.31
CA GLU A 63 6.82 -21.19 -1.72
C GLU A 63 5.54 -22.02 -1.96
N GLU A 64 5.36 -23.12 -1.24
CA GLU A 64 4.12 -23.93 -1.30
C GLU A 64 2.93 -23.14 -0.75
N ASN A 65 3.11 -22.47 0.40
CA ASN A 65 2.07 -21.64 1.00
C ASN A 65 1.70 -20.45 0.11
N LEU A 66 2.69 -19.76 -0.46
CA LEU A 66 2.44 -18.65 -1.38
C LEU A 66 1.70 -19.13 -2.62
N LYS A 67 2.07 -20.29 -3.17
CA LYS A 67 1.37 -20.89 -4.30
C LYS A 67 -0.08 -21.22 -3.94
N PHE A 68 -0.32 -21.87 -2.80
CA PHE A 68 -1.66 -22.21 -2.33
C PHE A 68 -2.55 -20.97 -2.20
N ILE A 69 -2.03 -19.89 -1.61
CA ILE A 69 -2.73 -18.61 -1.48
C ILE A 69 -3.02 -18.01 -2.87
N ALA A 70 -2.04 -17.99 -3.76
CA ALA A 70 -2.21 -17.47 -5.11
C ALA A 70 -3.26 -18.25 -5.93
N ASP A 71 -3.27 -19.58 -5.83
CA ASP A 71 -4.27 -20.43 -6.48
C ASP A 71 -5.69 -20.11 -6.00
N ALA A 72 -5.86 -19.85 -4.69
CA ALA A 72 -7.14 -19.49 -4.10
C ALA A 72 -7.62 -18.07 -4.48
N LEU A 73 -6.69 -17.12 -4.61
CA LEU A 73 -7.00 -15.76 -5.09
C LEU A 73 -7.36 -15.75 -6.58
N GLY A 74 -6.72 -16.62 -7.36
CA GLY A 74 -6.83 -16.69 -8.80
C GLY A 74 -6.09 -15.54 -9.52
N GLY A 75 -5.60 -15.80 -10.73
CA GLY A 75 -4.84 -14.81 -11.49
C GLY A 75 -3.90 -15.46 -12.50
N LYS A 76 -3.00 -14.65 -13.06
CA LYS A 76 -1.93 -15.09 -13.96
C LYS A 76 -0.58 -14.57 -13.47
N GLY A 77 0.47 -15.35 -13.66
CA GLY A 77 1.84 -15.03 -13.23
C GLY A 77 2.30 -15.93 -12.10
N SER A 78 3.44 -15.57 -11.51
CA SER A 78 3.98 -16.14 -10.29
C SER A 78 3.06 -15.89 -9.08
N PRO A 79 3.20 -16.67 -7.99
CA PRO A 79 2.39 -16.46 -6.79
C PRO A 79 2.46 -15.03 -6.23
N ARG A 80 3.65 -14.43 -6.23
CA ARG A 80 3.87 -13.05 -5.77
C ARG A 80 3.18 -12.02 -6.67
N GLU A 81 3.19 -12.20 -7.99
CA GLU A 81 2.45 -11.33 -8.92
C GLU A 81 0.94 -11.42 -8.73
N VAL A 82 0.40 -12.63 -8.47
CA VAL A 82 -1.02 -12.82 -8.18
C VAL A 82 -1.42 -12.13 -6.87
N ILE A 83 -0.63 -12.30 -5.82
CA ILE A 83 -0.84 -11.64 -4.52
C ILE A 83 -0.75 -10.10 -4.65
N ARG A 84 0.24 -9.59 -5.39
CA ARG A 84 0.38 -8.15 -5.68
C ARG A 84 -0.85 -7.60 -6.39
N SER A 85 -1.31 -8.29 -7.43
CA SER A 85 -2.52 -7.93 -8.17
C SER A 85 -3.76 -7.91 -7.28
N TYR A 86 -3.88 -8.85 -6.34
CA TYR A 86 -4.97 -8.87 -5.37
C TYR A 86 -4.97 -7.62 -4.49
N PHE A 87 -3.84 -7.25 -3.89
CA PHE A 87 -3.74 -6.06 -3.04
C PHE A 87 -4.05 -4.76 -3.79
N LEU A 88 -3.59 -4.63 -5.04
CA LEU A 88 -3.85 -3.44 -5.86
C LEU A 88 -5.32 -3.26 -6.24
N ASN A 89 -6.01 -4.37 -6.56
CA ASN A 89 -7.28 -4.31 -7.28
C ASN A 89 -8.49 -4.79 -6.47
N ASN A 90 -8.32 -5.82 -5.65
CA ASN A 90 -9.44 -6.58 -5.08
C ASN A 90 -9.54 -6.46 -3.56
N PHE A 91 -8.39 -6.42 -2.86
CA PHE A 91 -8.33 -6.38 -1.40
C PHE A 91 -9.27 -5.35 -0.78
N TYR A 92 -9.26 -4.10 -1.27
CA TYR A 92 -10.06 -3.06 -0.63
C TYR A 92 -11.56 -3.26 -0.75
N LYS A 93 -12.01 -3.86 -1.86
CA LYS A 93 -13.41 -4.21 -2.08
C LYS A 93 -13.86 -5.26 -1.06
N ASP A 94 -13.06 -6.31 -0.88
CA ASP A 94 -13.35 -7.40 0.07
C ASP A 94 -13.29 -6.91 1.50
N HIS A 95 -12.32 -6.06 1.81
CA HIS A 95 -12.17 -5.40 3.10
C HIS A 95 -13.39 -4.51 3.42
N CYS A 96 -13.80 -3.63 2.50
CA CYS A 96 -15.01 -2.82 2.68
C CYS A 96 -16.28 -3.67 2.89
N LYS A 97 -16.41 -4.79 2.18
CA LYS A 97 -17.52 -5.74 2.33
C LYS A 97 -17.50 -6.39 3.72
N THR A 98 -16.35 -6.90 4.13
CA THR A 98 -16.15 -7.56 5.44
C THR A 98 -16.53 -6.63 6.59
N TYR A 99 -16.15 -5.36 6.51
CA TYR A 99 -16.46 -4.36 7.51
C TYR A 99 -17.79 -3.61 7.26
N LYS A 100 -18.69 -4.14 6.42
CA LYS A 100 -20.02 -3.55 6.16
C LYS A 100 -19.96 -2.03 5.86
N LYS A 101 -19.08 -1.64 4.94
CA LYS A 101 -18.81 -0.25 4.52
C LYS A 101 -18.25 0.65 5.63
N ARG A 102 -17.50 0.07 6.58
CA ARG A 102 -16.76 0.76 7.65
C ARG A 102 -15.32 0.22 7.74
N PRO A 103 -14.53 0.32 6.65
CA PRO A 103 -13.19 -0.25 6.60
C PRO A 103 -12.30 0.37 7.69
N ILE A 104 -11.57 -0.47 8.42
CA ILE A 104 -10.64 -0.03 9.48
C ILE A 104 -9.18 0.09 9.02
N TYR A 105 -8.82 -0.59 7.94
CA TYR A 105 -7.64 -0.27 7.15
C TYR A 105 -8.09 0.64 6.02
N TRP A 106 -7.51 1.83 5.93
CA TRP A 106 -7.82 2.84 4.93
C TRP A 106 -6.75 2.81 3.85
N ILE A 107 -7.17 2.98 2.60
CA ILE A 107 -6.25 3.10 1.49
C ILE A 107 -6.22 4.55 1.05
N PHE A 108 -5.06 5.19 1.16
CA PHE A 108 -4.74 6.41 0.45
C PHE A 108 -4.45 6.02 -1.00
N ASP A 109 -5.18 6.58 -1.96
CA ASP A 109 -5.18 6.13 -3.35
C ASP A 109 -5.13 7.34 -4.29
N SER A 110 -4.05 7.44 -5.09
CA SER A 110 -3.90 8.52 -6.07
C SER A 110 -4.90 8.41 -7.21
N GLY A 111 -5.36 7.20 -7.54
CA GLY A 111 -6.30 6.98 -8.62
C GLY A 111 -6.04 5.73 -9.45
N LYS A 112 -6.64 5.73 -10.65
CA LYS A 112 -6.76 4.54 -11.50
C LYS A 112 -5.45 4.15 -12.16
N LYS A 113 -4.47 5.05 -12.24
CA LYS A 113 -3.14 4.74 -12.79
C LYS A 113 -2.28 4.02 -11.76
N ASN A 114 -2.69 3.96 -10.50
CA ASN A 114 -1.91 3.43 -9.37
C ASN A 114 -0.55 4.14 -9.31
N GLY A 115 -0.55 5.47 -9.36
CA GLY A 115 0.67 6.26 -9.17
C GLY A 115 1.20 6.18 -7.74
N PHE A 116 0.31 6.24 -6.75
CA PHE A 116 0.64 6.06 -5.36
C PHE A 116 -0.52 5.43 -4.60
N LYS A 117 -0.20 4.46 -3.74
CA LYS A 117 -1.18 3.84 -2.85
C LYS A 117 -0.49 3.36 -1.59
N CYS A 118 -1.11 3.57 -0.44
CA CYS A 118 -0.66 2.98 0.81
C CYS A 118 -1.82 2.59 1.71
N LEU A 119 -1.59 1.62 2.60
CA LEU A 119 -2.54 1.10 3.57
C LEU A 119 -2.20 1.65 4.96
N ILE A 120 -3.19 2.23 5.62
CA ILE A 120 -3.10 2.78 6.98
C ILE A 120 -4.08 2.04 7.88
N TYR A 121 -3.63 1.59 9.06
CA TYR A 121 -4.57 1.10 10.07
C TYR A 121 -5.13 2.26 10.90
N MET A 122 -6.43 2.56 10.79
CA MET A 122 -7.02 3.77 11.38
C MET A 122 -6.82 3.90 12.90
N HIS A 123 -6.74 2.80 13.64
CA HIS A 123 -6.60 2.86 15.10
C HIS A 123 -5.19 3.27 15.52
N ARG A 124 -4.22 3.20 14.60
CA ARG A 124 -2.84 3.67 14.76
C ARG A 124 -2.59 5.00 14.05
N TYR A 125 -3.63 5.64 13.52
CA TYR A 125 -3.49 6.94 12.88
C TYR A 125 -2.99 7.97 13.90
N GLN A 126 -2.02 8.78 13.47
CA GLN A 126 -1.47 9.90 14.22
C GLN A 126 -1.67 11.22 13.44
N PRO A 127 -1.73 12.38 14.12
CA PRO A 127 -1.92 13.68 13.45
C PRO A 127 -0.91 13.97 12.33
N ASP A 128 0.29 13.42 12.41
CA ASP A 128 1.37 13.60 11.44
C ASP A 128 1.42 12.51 10.34
N THR A 129 0.47 11.57 10.32
CA THR A 129 0.43 10.46 9.34
C THR A 129 0.49 10.97 7.90
N ILE A 130 -0.30 12.01 7.57
CA ILE A 130 -0.36 12.56 6.21
C ILE A 130 0.95 13.26 5.84
N ALA A 131 1.58 13.95 6.80
CA ALA A 131 2.88 14.58 6.59
C ALA A 131 3.95 13.51 6.26
N ARG A 132 3.97 12.39 6.99
CA ARG A 132 4.89 11.26 6.71
C ARG A 132 4.63 10.59 5.38
N ILE A 133 3.35 10.33 5.04
CA ILE A 133 2.97 9.80 3.71
C ILE A 133 3.57 10.69 2.61
N ARG A 134 3.48 12.01 2.78
CA ARG A 134 4.02 12.97 1.83
C ARG A 134 5.54 12.91 1.73
N THR A 135 6.23 13.06 2.86
CA THR A 135 7.68 13.27 2.88
C THR A 135 8.46 12.00 2.58
N ASP A 136 8.03 10.88 3.14
CA ASP A 136 8.83 9.66 3.20
C ASP A 136 8.47 8.70 2.06
N TYR A 137 7.23 8.80 1.54
CA TYR A 137 6.71 7.87 0.54
C TYR A 137 6.39 8.52 -0.80
N ILE A 138 5.62 9.62 -0.84
CA ILE A 138 5.23 10.24 -2.11
C ILE A 138 6.43 10.88 -2.82
N HIS A 139 7.25 11.66 -2.12
CA HIS A 139 8.46 12.24 -2.73
C HIS A 139 9.44 11.17 -3.22
N GLU A 140 9.59 10.09 -2.45
CA GLU A 140 10.42 8.95 -2.82
C GLU A 140 9.87 8.25 -4.08
N GLN A 141 8.56 8.01 -4.15
CA GLN A 141 7.91 7.44 -5.32
C GLN A 141 8.09 8.32 -6.57
N GLN A 142 7.95 9.65 -6.44
CA GLN A 142 8.19 10.60 -7.52
C GLN A 142 9.65 10.55 -7.99
N ALA A 143 10.62 10.47 -7.07
CA ALA A 143 12.04 10.35 -7.41
C ALA A 143 12.32 9.04 -8.17
N ARG A 144 11.75 7.92 -7.74
CA ARG A 144 11.85 6.61 -8.40
C ARG A 144 11.28 6.64 -9.81
N TYR A 145 10.10 7.24 -9.99
CA TYR A 145 9.50 7.42 -11.31
C TYR A 145 10.36 8.27 -12.23
N ARG A 146 10.91 9.38 -11.76
CA ARG A 146 11.83 10.22 -12.55
C ARG A 146 13.06 9.44 -13.02
N THR A 147 13.67 8.66 -12.12
CA THR A 147 14.83 7.82 -12.45
C THR A 147 14.49 6.74 -13.46
N ALA A 148 13.39 6.03 -13.27
CA ALA A 148 12.94 4.95 -14.16
C ALA A 148 12.51 5.48 -15.54
N ILE A 149 11.86 6.65 -15.61
CA ILE A 149 11.53 7.34 -16.87
C ILE A 149 12.82 7.65 -17.64
N ALA A 150 13.81 8.29 -16.99
CA ALA A 150 15.08 8.61 -17.62
C ALA A 150 15.84 7.35 -18.08
N GLY A 151 15.78 6.26 -17.31
CA GLY A 151 16.34 4.98 -17.67
C GLY A 151 15.70 4.37 -18.93
N LEU A 152 14.37 4.38 -19.01
CA LEU A 152 13.62 3.89 -20.17
C LEU A 152 13.91 4.74 -21.42
N GLU A 153 13.96 6.07 -21.28
CA GLU A 153 14.29 6.98 -22.40
C GLU A 153 15.68 6.71 -22.98
N ARG A 154 16.68 6.43 -22.12
CA ARG A 154 18.03 6.02 -22.58
C ARG A 154 18.03 4.66 -23.27
N GLN A 155 17.30 3.68 -22.72
CA GLN A 155 17.19 2.36 -23.34
C GLN A 155 16.58 2.44 -24.75
N MET A 156 15.64 3.36 -24.96
CA MET A 156 15.00 3.56 -26.26
C MET A 156 15.93 4.08 -27.37
N THR A 157 17.02 4.78 -27.04
CA THR A 157 17.97 5.32 -28.02
C THR A 157 18.61 4.22 -28.87
N ASN A 158 18.87 3.06 -28.28
CA ASN A 158 19.53 1.91 -28.94
C ASN A 158 18.58 0.72 -29.17
N ALA A 159 17.29 0.88 -28.92
CA ALA A 159 16.32 -0.21 -28.98
C ALA A 159 15.98 -0.61 -30.42
N THR A 160 15.88 -1.93 -30.64
CA THR A 160 15.28 -2.49 -31.86
C THR A 160 13.80 -2.10 -31.99
N THR A 161 13.20 -2.27 -33.17
CA THR A 161 11.79 -1.91 -33.40
C THR A 161 10.81 -2.64 -32.46
N SER A 162 11.03 -3.93 -32.18
CA SER A 162 10.18 -4.71 -31.27
C SER A 162 10.34 -4.29 -29.81
N GLU A 163 11.56 -4.00 -29.37
CA GLU A 163 11.84 -3.47 -28.03
C GLU A 163 11.25 -2.07 -27.85
N ARG A 164 11.31 -1.24 -28.88
CA ARG A 164 10.76 0.13 -28.85
C ARG A 164 9.28 0.15 -28.52
N VAL A 165 8.48 -0.79 -29.05
CA VAL A 165 7.04 -0.88 -28.73
C VAL A 165 6.82 -1.20 -27.25
N ARG A 166 7.56 -2.19 -26.71
CA ARG A 166 7.47 -2.58 -25.29
C ARG A 166 7.89 -1.44 -24.36
N LEU A 167 9.05 -0.83 -24.64
CA LEU A 167 9.60 0.29 -23.87
C LEU A 167 8.68 1.52 -23.92
N THR A 168 8.10 1.83 -25.08
CA THR A 168 7.14 2.94 -25.21
C THR A 168 5.92 2.71 -24.31
N LYS A 169 5.36 1.49 -24.30
CA LYS A 169 4.21 1.17 -23.42
C LYS A 169 4.56 1.32 -21.94
N GLN A 170 5.75 0.87 -21.53
CA GLN A 170 6.24 1.03 -20.16
C GLN A 170 6.44 2.51 -19.81
N LEU A 171 7.06 3.28 -20.70
CA LEU A 171 7.30 4.71 -20.53
C LEU A 171 5.99 5.50 -20.40
N THR A 172 5.01 5.22 -21.26
CA THR A 172 3.69 5.85 -21.18
C THR A 172 3.02 5.55 -19.85
N LYS A 173 2.96 4.28 -19.43
CA LYS A 173 2.39 3.89 -18.13
C LYS A 173 3.06 4.64 -16.98
N LEU A 174 4.39 4.69 -16.97
CA LEU A 174 5.16 5.30 -15.91
C LEU A 174 4.97 6.83 -15.87
N LYS A 175 4.88 7.48 -17.03
CA LYS A 175 4.56 8.92 -17.13
C LYS A 175 3.16 9.23 -16.61
N GLU A 176 2.17 8.38 -16.90
CA GLU A 176 0.82 8.53 -16.35
C GLU A 176 0.79 8.35 -14.82
N GLN A 177 1.52 7.38 -14.29
CA GLN A 177 1.69 7.18 -12.84
C GLN A 177 2.38 8.37 -12.17
N ALA A 178 3.45 8.88 -12.79
CA ALA A 178 4.19 10.03 -12.28
C ALA A 178 3.31 11.29 -12.21
N GLU A 179 2.54 11.56 -13.26
CA GLU A 179 1.64 12.72 -13.28
C GLU A 179 0.48 12.56 -12.28
N GLU A 180 -0.13 11.38 -12.18
CA GLU A 180 -1.17 11.12 -11.17
C GLU A 180 -0.62 11.34 -9.74
N THR A 181 0.61 10.88 -9.48
CA THR A 181 1.28 11.06 -8.18
C THR A 181 1.61 12.53 -7.90
N ARG A 182 2.02 13.29 -8.92
CA ARG A 182 2.29 14.73 -8.81
C ARG A 182 1.04 15.51 -8.42
N ILE A 183 -0.08 15.27 -9.10
CA ILE A 183 -1.37 15.90 -8.79
C ILE A 183 -1.88 15.46 -7.41
N TYR A 184 -1.66 14.19 -7.04
CA TYR A 184 -2.06 13.68 -5.74
C TYR A 184 -1.26 14.30 -4.59
N GLU A 185 0.03 14.56 -4.78
CA GLU A 185 0.90 15.21 -3.79
C GLU A 185 0.36 16.59 -3.40
N GLU A 186 -0.17 17.38 -4.34
CA GLU A 186 -0.75 18.70 -4.05
C GLU A 186 -1.93 18.59 -3.06
N LYS A 187 -2.79 17.58 -3.22
CA LYS A 187 -3.91 17.33 -2.28
C LYS A 187 -3.41 16.90 -0.90
N ILE A 188 -2.40 16.04 -0.88
CA ILE A 188 -1.78 15.56 0.35
C ILE A 188 -1.06 16.68 1.08
N HIS A 189 -0.37 17.58 0.37
CA HIS A 189 0.28 18.76 0.91
C HIS A 189 -0.72 19.62 1.71
N HIS A 190 -1.84 19.96 1.09
CA HIS A 190 -2.87 20.77 1.77
C HIS A 190 -3.42 20.13 3.04
N LEU A 191 -3.49 18.80 3.09
CA LEU A 191 -3.94 18.06 4.29
C LEU A 191 -2.83 17.87 5.32
N ALA A 192 -1.58 17.73 4.87
CA ALA A 192 -0.42 17.54 5.74
C ALA A 192 -0.23 18.73 6.69
N ASP A 193 -0.37 19.96 6.18
CA ASP A 193 -0.21 21.18 6.97
C ASP A 193 -1.28 21.33 8.06
N GLN A 194 -2.43 20.66 7.92
CA GLN A 194 -3.53 20.74 8.87
C GLN A 194 -3.33 19.84 10.09
N MET A 195 -2.41 18.86 10.04
CA MET A 195 -2.11 17.94 11.15
C MET A 195 -3.39 17.36 11.81
N ILE A 196 -4.33 16.93 10.97
CA ILE A 196 -5.68 16.56 11.40
C ILE A 196 -5.61 15.32 12.28
N SER A 197 -6.10 15.43 13.52
CA SER A 197 -6.37 14.29 14.39
C SER A 197 -7.75 13.70 14.12
N ILE A 198 -7.93 12.41 14.39
CA ILE A 198 -9.25 11.75 14.37
C ILE A 198 -9.63 11.30 15.77
N ASP A 199 -10.92 11.32 16.06
CA ASP A 199 -11.48 10.67 17.25
C ASP A 199 -12.11 9.34 16.84
N LEU A 200 -11.69 8.24 17.46
CA LEU A 200 -12.21 6.91 17.13
C LEU A 200 -13.71 6.76 17.49
N ASP A 201 -14.20 7.55 18.45
CA ASP A 201 -15.60 7.52 18.91
C ASP A 201 -16.58 8.18 17.93
N ASP A 202 -16.10 9.09 17.07
CA ASP A 202 -16.88 9.64 15.94
C ASP A 202 -17.25 8.56 14.90
N GLY A 203 -16.55 7.42 14.98
CA GLY A 203 -16.79 6.26 14.16
C GLY A 203 -16.25 6.39 12.74
N VAL A 204 -16.11 5.23 12.08
CA VAL A 204 -15.39 5.12 10.81
C VAL A 204 -15.94 6.05 9.72
N LYS A 205 -17.27 6.19 9.60
CA LYS A 205 -17.88 6.97 8.50
C LYS A 205 -17.56 8.45 8.60
N HIS A 206 -17.57 9.00 9.82
CA HIS A 206 -17.27 10.40 10.05
C HIS A 206 -15.80 10.66 9.70
N ASN A 207 -14.89 9.91 10.32
CA ASN A 207 -13.46 10.08 10.10
C ASN A 207 -13.03 9.85 8.65
N TYR A 208 -13.64 8.89 7.96
CA TYR A 208 -13.35 8.63 6.55
C TYR A 208 -13.74 9.81 5.65
N ALA A 209 -14.81 10.54 6.01
CA ALA A 209 -15.30 11.66 5.22
C ALA A 209 -14.34 12.86 5.24
N ILE A 210 -13.54 13.01 6.30
CA ILE A 210 -12.49 14.02 6.43
C ILE A 210 -11.47 13.89 5.29
N PHE A 211 -11.10 12.66 4.94
CA PHE A 211 -10.05 12.36 3.95
C PHE A 211 -10.62 11.85 2.61
N LYS A 212 -11.90 12.11 2.34
CA LYS A 212 -12.62 11.55 1.17
C LYS A 212 -11.95 11.83 -0.19
N ASP A 213 -11.19 12.92 -0.30
CA ASP A 213 -10.56 13.37 -1.54
C ASP A 213 -9.20 12.72 -1.80
N VAL A 214 -8.65 12.02 -0.80
CA VAL A 214 -7.36 11.31 -0.85
C VAL A 214 -7.47 9.82 -0.54
N LEU A 215 -8.56 9.36 0.07
CA LEU A 215 -8.84 7.95 0.29
C LEU A 215 -9.54 7.29 -0.90
N ALA A 216 -9.30 5.99 -1.08
CA ALA A 216 -10.05 5.15 -2.01
C ALA A 216 -11.56 5.24 -1.72
N LYS A 217 -12.41 5.05 -2.74
CA LYS A 217 -13.86 5.07 -2.52
C LYS A 217 -14.33 3.77 -1.84
N ILE A 218 -15.14 3.91 -0.78
CA ILE A 218 -15.89 2.78 -0.20
C ILE A 218 -16.97 2.37 -1.20
N LYS A 219 -16.89 1.15 -1.73
CA LYS A 219 -17.87 0.58 -2.67
C LYS A 219 -19.03 -0.09 -1.93
#